data_AF-A0A956S4W4-F1
#
_entry.id   AF-A0A956S4W4-F1
#
_cell.length_a   1.000
_cell.length_b   1.000
_cell.length_c   1.000
_cell.angle_alpha   90.00
_cell.angle_beta   90.00
_cell.angle_gamma   90.00
#
_symmetry.space_group_name_H-M   'P 1'
#
loop_
_entity.id
_entity.type
_entity.pdbx_description
1 polymer ?
#
loop_
_entity_poly.entity_id
_entity_poly.type
_entity_poly.pdbx_seq_one_letter_code
_entity_poly.pdbx_strand_id
1 'polypeptide(L)' 'MIDLQNKTALVTGGSRGVGRAVAQLLARAGARVGITYRS' A
#
# COMPACT_ATOMS: atom_id res chain seq x y z
N MET A 1 6.56 -12.51 -8.86
CA MET A 1 5.81 -11.43 -8.18
C MET A 1 5.72 -11.80 -6.71
N ILE A 2 5.87 -10.86 -5.78
CA ILE A 2 5.76 -11.14 -4.34
C ILE A 2 4.30 -11.48 -3.99
N ASP A 3 4.08 -12.47 -3.14
CA ASP A 3 2.77 -12.86 -2.58
C ASP A 3 2.61 -12.31 -1.16
N LEU A 4 1.60 -11.46 -0.94
CA LEU A 4 1.26 -10.85 0.34
C LEU A 4 -0.15 -11.22 0.82
N GLN A 5 -0.73 -12.31 0.33
CA GLN A 5 -2.02 -12.78 0.80
C GLN A 5 -2.03 -12.90 2.33
N ASN A 6 -3.15 -12.49 2.94
CA ASN A 6 -3.36 -12.45 4.38
C ASN A 6 -2.42 -11.51 5.17
N LYS A 7 -1.59 -10.68 4.51
CA LYS A 7 -0.79 -9.65 5.18
C LYS A 7 -1.52 -8.31 5.23
N THR A 8 -1.17 -7.50 6.23
CA THR A 8 -1.68 -6.13 6.38
C THR A 8 -0.52 -5.17 6.27
N ALA A 9 -0.68 -4.08 5.50
CA ALA A 9 0.34 -3.05 5.33
C ALA A 9 -0.24 -1.66 5.59
N LEU A 10 0.52 -0.83 6.31
CA LEU A 10 0.23 0.58 6.51
C LEU A 10 1.20 1.41 5.66
N VAL A 11 0.67 2.25 4.77
CA VAL A 11 1.48 3.16 3.93
C VAL A 11 1.21 4.60 4.33
N THR A 12 2.24 5.27 4.86
CA THR A 12 2.20 6.71 5.15
C THR A 12 2.53 7.51 3.89
N GLY A 13 1.94 8.70 3.75
CA GLY A 13 2.04 9.49 2.52
C GLY A 13 1.41 8.81 1.30
N GLY A 14 0.47 7.88 1.51
CA GLY A 14 -0.06 6.99 0.47
C GLY A 14 -0.97 7.66 -0.57
N SER A 15 -1.25 8.96 -0.44
CA SER A 15 -2.19 9.67 -1.32
C SER A 15 -1.61 10.02 -2.69
N ARG A 16 -0.28 10.20 -2.81
CA ARG A 16 0.38 10.69 -4.04
C ARG A 16 1.78 10.10 -4.21
N GLY A 17 2.37 10.34 -5.39
CA GLY A 17 3.76 10.00 -5.70
C GLY A 17 4.12 8.54 -5.40
N VAL A 18 5.28 8.34 -4.78
CA VAL A 18 5.81 7.01 -4.44
C VAL A 18 4.89 6.27 -3.47
N GLY A 19 4.33 6.94 -2.46
CA GLY A 19 3.42 6.31 -1.51
C GLY A 19 2.21 5.67 -2.17
N ARG A 20 1.60 6.36 -3.15
CA ARG A 20 0.50 5.80 -3.95
C ARG A 20 0.94 4.60 -4.77
N ALA A 21 2.09 4.68 -5.43
CA ALA A 21 2.60 3.57 -6.25
C ALA A 21 2.87 2.32 -5.41
N VAL A 22 3.47 2.50 -4.23
CA VAL A 22 3.73 1.41 -3.26
C VAL A 22 2.43 0.81 -2.76
N ALA A 23 1.47 1.62 -2.31
CA ALA A 23 0.17 1.13 -1.84
C ALA A 23 -0.54 0.27 -2.90
N GLN A 24 -0.51 0.70 -4.17
CA GLN A 24 -1.09 -0.05 -5.28
C GLN A 24 -0.35 -1.36 -5.58
N LEU A 25 0.99 -1.38 -5.49
CA LEU A 25 1.78 -2.60 -5.68
C LEU A 25 1.53 -3.61 -4.55
N LEU A 26 1.44 -3.16 -3.31
CA LEU A 26 1.13 -4.02 -2.16
C LEU A 26 -0.27 -4.61 -2.25
N ALA A 27 -1.26 -3.80 -2.66
CA ALA A 27 -2.63 -4.28 -2.89
C ALA A 27 -2.68 -5.30 -4.03
N ARG A 28 -1.97 -5.06 -5.15
CA ARG A 28 -1.86 -6.01 -6.26
C ARG A 28 -1.20 -7.33 -5.86
N ALA A 29 -0.29 -7.29 -4.89
CA ALA A 29 0.34 -8.48 -4.32
C ALA A 29 -0.57 -9.23 -3.30
N GLY A 30 -1.77 -8.73 -2.99
CA GLY A 30 -2.74 -9.41 -2.11
C GLY A 30 -2.79 -8.92 -0.67
N ALA A 31 -2.06 -7.86 -0.32
CA ALA A 31 -2.12 -7.30 1.03
C ALA A 31 -3.42 -6.51 1.26
N ARG A 32 -3.91 -6.52 2.52
CA ARG A 32 -4.85 -5.52 3.02
C ARG A 32 -4.09 -4.24 3.32
N VAL A 33 -4.37 -3.16 2.58
CA VAL A 33 -3.58 -1.92 2.66
C VAL A 33 -4.41 -0.78 3.27
N GLY A 34 -3.90 -0.18 4.35
CA GLY A 34 -4.36 1.10 4.87
C GLY A 34 -3.40 2.22 4.47
N ILE A 35 -3.93 3.40 4.14
CA ILE A 35 -3.10 4.57 3.86
C ILE A 35 -3.38 5.71 4.85
N THR A 36 -2.35 6.52 5.11
CA THR A 36 -2.49 7.81 5.82
C THR A 36 -1.78 8.90 5.04
N TYR A 37 -2.26 10.14 5.16
CA TYR A 37 -1.62 11.32 4.59
C TYR A 37 -1.98 12.56 5.39
N ARG A 38 -1.21 13.63 5.21
CA ARG A 38 -1.56 14.98 5.67
C ARG A 38 -1.92 15.82 4.45
N SER A 39 -2.95 16.65 4.57
CA SER A 39 -3.40 17.61 3.57
C SER A 39 -2.48 18.81 3.48
#